data_AF-A0A1J4JGC6-F1
#
_entry.id   AF-A0A1J4JGC6-F1
#
_cell.length_a   1.000
_cell.length_b   1.000
_cell.length_c   1.000
_cell.angle_alpha   90.00
_cell.angle_beta   90.00
_cell.angle_gamma   90.00
#
_symmetry.space_group_name_H-M   'P 1'
#
loop_
_entity.id
_entity.type
_entity.pdbx_description
1 polymer ?
#
loop_
_entity_poly.entity_id
_entity_poly.type
_entity_poly.pdbx_seq_one_letter_code
_entity_poly.pdbx_strand_id
1 'polypeptide(L)'
;MTTFDDNIKFLLKGIQEKKKTMLSTSLLVVPIPPSRANSSLCDNSLKQLLSGQAQEALQFSARSKSPIPDDDSFSRYLIILKSLGNSNFSNEWWNPFDQSKSMKSESVFCEAGMTIWNFISFLQTQIMSYNTSSSDEKPKIKNGILDINALIQNLKYVMREMSVSGHGLPFFTNGLISFIESYHKYLSAAMLLSAAQNESALNENDSQKRLQFCRAALMTLNTLSECEVNLRYLDDSQRAFFAPIVDMLKRYYNGLVYFEAGKDRELNSDHGIGICFYREGIRLTNGYDRVSCPHPHIYTQVKMISNALEAADTRATNDNKRLYSQSIPHDIPPFQFAPYKLPEQLSEPSKRLLIFEQFIYPSSVLPQQQQQLQNLYSSPPGSGSGQSPPVFSPPFISPQLGTPGPPIFTPPGSTGSSSGATPLQPQTQSFSPQPPFSPPITGSSPPPFGFQATVNQFGSNPDLPYIPSMIPPVPSPPGSTNSPYIQQPPIQQQPIQFQLQQLQQAGYLTQFPLLAMVLQLRVDLGVRAREIRPKLQPSVQAKFDQQMQIFMQAASCDSQIVSAIARLQQSGPNPAAGLTKQSVDSLIGQAACFYHEFDDFLDSLQ
;
A
#
# COMPACT_ATOMS: atom_id res chain seq x y z
N MET A 1 48.77 23.61 -5.91
CA MET A 1 48.56 22.14 -5.80
C MET A 1 47.35 21.75 -4.95
N THR A 2 46.65 22.68 -4.29
CA THR A 2 45.46 22.41 -3.46
C THR A 2 44.14 22.30 -4.27
N THR A 3 44.07 22.86 -5.48
CA THR A 3 42.83 22.93 -6.26
C THR A 3 42.41 21.63 -6.96
N PHE A 4 43.32 20.68 -7.17
CA PHE A 4 43.01 19.42 -7.87
C PHE A 4 42.37 18.39 -6.93
N ASP A 5 42.90 18.23 -5.72
CA ASP A 5 42.34 17.33 -4.71
C ASP A 5 40.95 17.78 -4.23
N ASP A 6 40.72 19.08 -4.12
CA ASP A 6 39.41 19.62 -3.72
C ASP A 6 38.35 19.40 -4.80
N ASN A 7 38.73 19.50 -6.09
CA ASN A 7 37.84 19.20 -7.21
C ASN A 7 37.51 17.71 -7.30
N ILE A 8 38.47 16.81 -7.02
CA ILE A 8 38.21 15.36 -6.98
C ILE A 8 37.29 15.01 -5.80
N LYS A 9 37.50 15.59 -4.62
CA LYS A 9 36.61 15.39 -3.47
C LYS A 9 35.21 15.90 -3.75
N PHE A 10 35.07 17.04 -4.43
CA PHE A 10 33.77 17.58 -4.84
C PHE A 10 33.06 16.67 -5.85
N LEU A 11 33.80 16.14 -6.85
CA LEU A 11 33.25 15.23 -7.85
C LEU A 11 32.84 13.88 -7.23
N LEU A 12 33.67 13.31 -6.36
CA LEU A 12 33.37 12.08 -5.63
C LEU A 12 32.17 12.26 -4.69
N LYS A 13 32.06 13.41 -4.03
CA LYS A 13 30.88 13.77 -3.23
C LYS A 13 29.63 13.87 -4.11
N GLY A 14 29.72 14.49 -5.29
CA GLY A 14 28.61 14.57 -6.25
C GLY A 14 28.20 13.20 -6.81
N ILE A 15 29.15 12.30 -7.06
CA ILE A 15 28.88 10.92 -7.50
C ILE A 15 28.25 10.10 -6.37
N GLN A 16 28.73 10.25 -5.12
CA GLN A 16 28.13 9.60 -3.96
C GLN A 16 26.72 10.13 -3.67
N GLU A 17 26.48 11.43 -3.82
CA GLU A 17 25.15 12.04 -3.68
C GLU A 17 24.20 11.60 -4.81
N LYS A 18 24.69 11.45 -6.05
CA LYS A 18 23.94 10.85 -7.17
C LYS A 18 23.61 9.37 -6.93
N LYS A 19 24.58 8.57 -6.48
CA LYS A 19 24.37 7.15 -6.16
C LYS A 19 23.38 6.97 -5.00
N LYS A 20 23.38 7.91 -4.05
CA LYS A 20 22.43 7.98 -2.92
C LYS A 20 21.02 8.41 -3.35
N THR A 21 20.86 9.16 -4.45
CA THR A 21 19.56 9.58 -4.98
C THR A 21 18.93 8.56 -5.95
N MET A 22 19.69 7.58 -6.45
CA MET A 22 19.22 6.62 -7.46
C MET A 22 18.39 5.45 -6.93
N LEU A 23 18.44 5.12 -5.63
CA LEU A 23 17.61 4.06 -5.04
C LEU A 23 16.49 4.67 -4.20
N SER A 24 15.36 4.98 -4.85
CA SER A 24 14.12 5.24 -4.12
C SER A 24 13.65 3.93 -3.48
N THR A 25 13.85 3.80 -2.18
CA THR A 25 13.37 2.64 -1.42
C THR A 25 12.13 3.04 -0.65
N SER A 26 10.98 2.46 -0.97
CA SER A 26 9.78 2.56 -0.14
C SER A 26 9.78 1.45 0.92
N LEU A 27 9.06 1.64 2.03
CA LEU A 27 8.82 0.56 2.99
C LEU A 27 7.90 -0.48 2.36
N LEU A 28 8.22 -1.76 2.59
CA LEU A 28 7.41 -2.87 2.11
C LEU A 28 6.20 -3.09 3.01
N VAL A 29 5.20 -2.23 2.93
CA VAL A 29 4.01 -2.29 3.81
C VAL A 29 2.73 -2.29 2.99
N VAL A 30 1.72 -3.02 3.47
CA VAL A 30 0.35 -2.90 2.97
C VAL A 30 -0.46 -2.11 3.99
N PRO A 31 -0.98 -0.92 3.62
CA PRO A 31 -1.90 -0.19 4.48
C PRO A 31 -3.16 -1.02 4.79
N ILE A 32 -3.67 -0.89 6.01
CA ILE A 32 -4.95 -1.49 6.37
C ILE A 32 -6.08 -0.89 5.50
N PRO A 33 -7.09 -1.68 5.12
CA PRO A 33 -8.16 -1.17 4.28
C PRO A 33 -8.99 -0.11 5.03
N PRO A 34 -9.29 1.04 4.42
CA PRO A 34 -10.16 2.03 5.03
C PRO A 34 -11.61 1.52 5.05
N SER A 35 -12.37 1.96 6.04
CA SER A 35 -13.82 1.77 6.09
C SER A 35 -14.53 2.94 5.41
N ARG A 36 -15.69 2.64 4.80
CA ARG A 36 -16.58 3.66 4.23
C ARG A 36 -17.68 4.00 5.23
N ALA A 37 -18.09 5.26 5.26
CA ALA A 37 -19.19 5.75 6.09
C ALA A 37 -20.43 6.04 5.26
N ASN A 38 -21.61 5.83 5.82
CA ASN A 38 -22.85 6.38 5.29
C ASN A 38 -22.97 7.83 5.76
N SER A 39 -22.40 8.76 4.97
CA SER A 39 -22.31 10.17 5.36
C SER A 39 -23.67 10.80 5.70
N SER A 40 -24.75 10.39 5.03
CA SER A 40 -26.09 10.94 5.27
C SER A 40 -26.57 10.72 6.71
N LEU A 41 -26.30 9.54 7.29
CA LEU A 41 -26.72 9.20 8.64
C LEU A 41 -25.86 9.93 9.68
N CYS A 42 -24.53 9.90 9.52
CA CYS A 42 -23.60 10.59 10.41
C CYS A 42 -23.86 12.11 10.43
N ASP A 43 -24.09 12.72 9.26
CA ASP A 43 -24.28 14.17 9.14
C ASP A 43 -25.58 14.62 9.81
N ASN A 44 -26.64 13.82 9.73
CA ASN A 44 -27.89 14.10 10.41
C ASN A 44 -27.72 14.02 11.93
N SER A 45 -27.02 13.00 12.44
CA SER A 45 -26.70 12.86 13.87
C SER A 45 -25.84 14.02 14.38
N LEU A 46 -24.82 14.45 13.62
CA LEU A 46 -24.00 15.61 13.96
C LEU A 46 -24.83 16.89 14.06
N LYS A 47 -25.71 17.14 13.09
CA LYS A 47 -26.61 18.32 13.11
C LYS A 47 -27.52 18.32 14.33
N GLN A 48 -28.04 17.16 14.71
CA GLN A 48 -28.89 17.02 15.89
C GLN A 48 -28.13 17.31 17.19
N LEU A 49 -26.91 16.79 17.34
CA LEU A 49 -26.12 16.97 18.56
C LEU A 49 -25.50 18.36 18.70
N LEU A 50 -25.02 18.94 17.60
CA LEU A 50 -24.24 20.19 17.63
C LEU A 50 -25.07 21.43 17.27
N SER A 51 -26.35 21.26 16.91
CA SER A 51 -27.25 22.37 16.57
C SER A 51 -26.59 23.36 15.57
N GLY A 52 -26.66 24.67 15.81
CA GLY A 52 -26.12 25.71 14.92
C GLY A 52 -24.58 25.74 14.76
N GLN A 53 -23.83 24.92 15.50
CA GLN A 53 -22.37 24.80 15.40
C GLN A 53 -21.92 23.61 14.54
N ALA A 54 -22.87 22.84 13.97
CA ALA A 54 -22.56 21.63 13.24
C ALA A 54 -21.74 21.85 11.95
N GLN A 55 -21.72 23.06 11.38
CA GLN A 55 -21.12 23.29 10.06
C GLN A 55 -19.63 22.94 10.02
N GLU A 56 -18.86 23.30 11.04
CA GLU A 56 -17.43 22.99 11.10
C GLU A 56 -17.19 21.48 11.31
N ALA A 57 -17.95 20.86 12.21
CA ALA A 57 -17.90 19.42 12.46
C ALA A 57 -18.25 18.59 11.22
N LEU A 58 -19.24 19.04 10.45
CA LEU A 58 -19.64 18.42 9.18
C LEU A 58 -18.53 18.53 8.13
N GLN A 59 -17.81 19.64 8.06
CA GLN A 59 -16.68 19.79 7.14
C GLN A 59 -15.54 18.83 7.48
N PHE A 60 -15.13 18.75 8.75
CA PHE A 60 -14.07 17.82 9.15
C PHE A 60 -14.49 16.35 9.04
N SER A 61 -15.75 16.03 9.37
CA SER A 61 -16.36 14.71 9.10
C SER A 61 -16.28 14.36 7.61
N ALA A 62 -16.74 15.26 6.74
CA ALA A 62 -16.75 15.02 5.29
C ALA A 62 -15.33 14.85 4.73
N ARG A 63 -14.34 15.63 5.21
CA ARG A 63 -12.96 15.49 4.75
C ARG A 63 -12.26 14.24 5.22
N SER A 64 -12.40 13.87 6.49
CA SER A 64 -11.83 12.63 7.04
C SER A 64 -12.39 11.36 6.38
N LYS A 65 -13.58 11.44 5.77
CA LYS A 65 -14.24 10.33 5.03
C LYS A 65 -14.05 10.40 3.51
N SER A 66 -13.40 11.45 3.00
CA SER A 66 -13.27 11.67 1.56
C SER A 66 -12.16 10.79 0.93
N PRO A 67 -12.15 10.61 -0.40
CA PRO A 67 -11.07 9.89 -1.10
C PRO A 67 -9.69 10.56 -0.99
N ILE A 68 -9.65 11.86 -0.66
CA ILE A 68 -8.42 12.65 -0.48
C ILE A 68 -8.52 13.31 0.89
N PRO A 69 -8.37 12.52 1.98
CA PRO A 69 -8.46 13.06 3.32
C PRO A 69 -7.19 13.85 3.65
N ASP A 70 -7.29 14.69 4.67
CA ASP A 70 -6.17 15.46 5.22
C ASP A 70 -6.01 15.22 6.72
N ASP A 71 -4.76 15.32 7.19
CA ASP A 71 -4.34 15.04 8.57
C ASP A 71 -5.02 15.95 9.61
N ASP A 72 -5.24 17.21 9.27
CA ASP A 72 -5.83 18.21 10.16
C ASP A 72 -7.32 17.92 10.39
N SER A 73 -8.06 17.58 9.33
CA SER A 73 -9.47 17.20 9.41
C SER A 73 -9.70 15.98 10.31
N PHE A 74 -8.84 14.95 10.24
CA PHE A 74 -8.93 13.81 11.17
C PHE A 74 -8.75 14.26 12.62
N SER A 75 -7.69 15.01 12.88
CA SER A 75 -7.33 15.46 14.23
C SER A 75 -8.44 16.33 14.84
N ARG A 76 -8.95 17.31 14.08
CA ARG A 76 -10.02 18.20 14.53
C ARG A 76 -11.34 17.47 14.71
N TYR A 77 -11.68 16.54 13.81
CA TYR A 77 -12.91 15.78 13.95
C TYR A 77 -12.87 14.88 15.20
N LEU A 78 -11.74 14.23 15.49
CA LEU A 78 -11.57 13.44 16.71
C LEU A 78 -11.70 14.26 17.99
N ILE A 79 -11.24 15.52 18.01
CA ILE A 79 -11.44 16.44 19.14
C ILE A 79 -12.94 16.72 19.36
N ILE A 80 -13.70 16.91 18.28
CA ILE A 80 -15.16 17.10 18.35
C ILE A 80 -15.84 15.83 18.85
N LEU A 81 -15.48 14.66 18.32
CA LEU A 81 -16.04 13.39 18.80
C LEU A 81 -15.72 13.14 20.29
N LYS A 82 -14.51 13.50 20.75
CA LYS A 82 -14.16 13.45 22.17
C LYS A 82 -15.08 14.32 23.02
N SER A 83 -15.40 15.54 22.59
CA SER A 83 -16.26 16.44 23.37
C SER A 83 -17.71 15.97 23.45
N LEU A 84 -18.17 15.22 22.44
CA LEU A 84 -19.50 14.60 22.42
C LEU A 84 -19.62 13.38 23.35
N GLY A 85 -18.50 12.77 23.78
CA GLY A 85 -18.48 11.70 24.78
C GLY A 85 -19.34 10.50 24.40
N ASN A 86 -20.19 10.03 25.31
CA ASN A 86 -21.10 8.89 25.08
C ASN A 86 -22.49 9.32 24.59
N SER A 87 -22.60 10.43 23.86
CA SER A 87 -23.87 10.88 23.30
C SER A 87 -24.43 9.85 22.30
N ASN A 88 -25.76 9.82 22.13
CA ASN A 88 -26.38 9.00 21.11
C ASN A 88 -26.03 9.56 19.72
N PHE A 89 -25.42 8.74 18.88
CA PHE A 89 -24.94 9.11 17.55
C PHE A 89 -25.21 7.99 16.56
N SER A 90 -26.29 8.10 15.79
CA SER A 90 -26.58 7.14 14.74
C SER A 90 -25.54 7.24 13.63
N ASN A 91 -24.85 6.14 13.37
CA ASN A 91 -23.87 5.99 12.31
C ASN A 91 -23.97 4.62 11.65
N GLU A 92 -23.50 4.57 10.41
CA GLU A 92 -23.41 3.33 9.66
C GLU A 92 -22.10 3.31 8.87
N TRP A 93 -21.38 2.21 9.02
CA TRP A 93 -20.08 2.00 8.40
C TRP A 93 -20.01 0.63 7.74
N TRP A 94 -19.22 0.51 6.66
CA TRP A 94 -18.97 -0.76 6.00
C TRP A 94 -17.74 -1.45 6.58
N ASN A 95 -17.80 -2.76 6.82
CA ASN A 95 -16.64 -3.50 7.29
C ASN A 95 -15.49 -3.40 6.26
N PRO A 96 -14.29 -2.96 6.68
CA PRO A 96 -13.18 -2.74 5.75
C PRO A 96 -12.64 -4.04 5.13
N PHE A 97 -12.89 -5.20 5.76
CA PHE A 97 -12.49 -6.52 5.27
C PHE A 97 -13.62 -7.26 4.53
N ASP A 98 -14.85 -6.78 4.66
CA ASP A 98 -16.02 -7.34 3.98
C ASP A 98 -17.02 -6.23 3.66
N GLN A 99 -16.83 -5.59 2.50
CA GLN A 99 -17.64 -4.45 2.09
C GLN A 99 -19.12 -4.79 1.85
N SER A 100 -19.50 -6.08 1.86
CA SER A 100 -20.90 -6.50 1.78
C SER A 100 -21.66 -6.30 3.09
N LYS A 101 -20.94 -6.16 4.22
CA LYS A 101 -21.53 -6.00 5.56
C LYS A 101 -21.48 -4.55 6.01
N SER A 102 -22.65 -3.94 6.20
CA SER A 102 -22.77 -2.68 6.93
C SER A 102 -23.01 -2.93 8.42
N MET A 103 -22.57 -1.98 9.24
CA MET A 103 -22.63 -2.00 10.69
C MET A 103 -23.24 -0.69 11.14
N LYS A 104 -24.36 -0.79 11.85
CA LYS A 104 -25.05 0.36 12.42
C LYS A 104 -24.71 0.47 13.89
N SER A 105 -24.53 1.69 14.37
CA SER A 105 -24.30 1.98 15.78
C SER A 105 -24.98 3.28 16.17
N GLU A 106 -25.23 3.43 17.46
CA GLU A 106 -25.83 4.62 18.08
C GLU A 106 -24.82 5.30 19.04
N SER A 107 -23.52 5.04 18.85
CA SER A 107 -22.47 5.55 19.74
C SER A 107 -21.48 6.45 19.01
N VAL A 108 -21.16 7.60 19.61
CA VAL A 108 -20.05 8.47 19.20
C VAL A 108 -18.72 7.73 19.26
N PHE A 109 -18.53 6.81 20.21
CA PHE A 109 -17.30 6.02 20.30
C PHE A 109 -17.12 5.11 19.08
N CYS A 110 -18.21 4.59 18.51
CA CYS A 110 -18.14 3.86 17.25
C CYS A 110 -17.63 4.76 16.11
N GLU A 111 -18.19 5.95 15.97
CA GLU A 111 -17.73 6.94 14.98
C GLU A 111 -16.25 7.32 15.19
N ALA A 112 -15.83 7.52 16.45
CA ALA A 112 -14.44 7.82 16.79
C ALA A 112 -13.50 6.65 16.44
N GLY A 113 -13.88 5.42 16.75
CA GLY A 113 -13.10 4.22 16.44
C GLY A 113 -12.88 4.05 14.93
N MET A 114 -13.93 4.25 14.13
CA MET A 114 -13.85 4.18 12.67
C MET A 114 -13.04 5.34 12.08
N THR A 115 -13.16 6.54 12.65
CA THR A 115 -12.34 7.69 12.26
C THR A 115 -10.86 7.45 12.56
N ILE A 116 -10.53 6.91 13.74
CA ILE A 116 -9.15 6.53 14.11
C ILE A 116 -8.62 5.46 13.16
N TRP A 117 -9.41 4.43 12.83
CA TRP A 117 -9.02 3.39 11.89
C TRP A 117 -8.66 3.94 10.51
N ASN A 118 -9.52 4.79 9.96
CA ASN A 118 -9.26 5.45 8.69
C ASN A 118 -8.05 6.37 8.75
N PHE A 119 -7.80 7.01 9.90
CA PHE A 119 -6.62 7.84 10.10
C PHE A 119 -5.33 7.00 10.08
N ILE A 120 -5.32 5.83 10.73
CA ILE A 120 -4.19 4.89 10.65
C ILE A 120 -3.96 4.44 9.20
N SER A 121 -5.03 4.06 8.48
CA SER A 121 -4.95 3.69 7.05
C SER A 121 -4.36 4.81 6.18
N PHE A 122 -4.80 6.05 6.40
CA PHE A 122 -4.27 7.23 5.72
C PHE A 122 -2.78 7.43 5.99
N LEU A 123 -2.35 7.37 7.26
CA LEU A 123 -0.95 7.54 7.64
C LEU A 123 -0.06 6.43 7.07
N GLN A 124 -0.52 5.17 7.08
CA GLN A 124 0.21 4.06 6.45
C GLN A 124 0.37 4.27 4.94
N THR A 125 -0.67 4.80 4.28
CA THR A 125 -0.61 5.14 2.84
C THR A 125 0.40 6.26 2.57
N GLN A 126 0.43 7.30 3.41
CA GLN A 126 1.43 8.37 3.33
C GLN A 126 2.85 7.82 3.54
N ILE A 127 3.07 7.02 4.58
CA ILE A 127 4.36 6.40 4.89
C ILE A 127 4.87 5.57 3.71
N MET A 128 4.01 4.78 3.08
CA MET A 128 4.36 3.97 1.91
C MET A 128 4.77 4.83 0.69
N SER A 129 4.24 6.04 0.57
CA SER A 129 4.57 6.97 -0.53
C SER A 129 5.90 7.70 -0.36
N TYR A 130 6.47 7.70 0.86
CA TYR A 130 7.73 8.38 1.15
C TYR A 130 8.94 7.53 0.78
N ASN A 131 9.99 8.19 0.29
CA ASN A 131 11.28 7.59 0.02
C ASN A 131 12.09 7.51 1.31
N THR A 132 12.36 6.28 1.75
CA THR A 132 13.12 6.02 2.97
C THR A 132 14.60 6.38 2.87
N SER A 133 15.13 6.62 1.66
CA SER A 133 16.49 7.13 1.44
C SER A 133 16.58 8.64 1.61
N SER A 134 15.45 9.36 1.50
CA SER A 134 15.39 10.83 1.57
C SER A 134 15.61 11.35 2.99
N SER A 135 16.53 12.32 3.15
CA SER A 135 16.74 13.00 4.44
C SER A 135 15.51 13.78 4.89
N ASP A 136 14.71 14.26 3.95
CA ASP A 136 13.61 15.19 4.21
C ASP A 136 12.31 14.44 4.53
N GLU A 137 12.18 13.21 4.02
CA GLU A 137 10.99 12.38 4.23
C GLU A 137 11.16 11.40 5.40
N LYS A 138 12.39 11.02 5.77
CA LYS A 138 12.67 10.22 6.98
C LYS A 138 12.01 10.78 8.25
N PRO A 139 12.07 12.09 8.56
CA PRO A 139 11.36 12.66 9.69
C PRO A 139 9.84 12.53 9.58
N LYS A 140 9.28 12.63 8.36
CA LYS A 140 7.83 12.47 8.11
C LYS A 140 7.39 11.03 8.37
N ILE A 141 8.16 10.04 7.90
CA ILE A 141 7.92 8.63 8.19
C ILE A 141 7.95 8.39 9.70
N LYS A 142 8.98 8.89 10.38
CA LYS A 142 9.12 8.77 11.83
C LYS A 142 7.90 9.34 12.54
N ASN A 143 7.50 10.57 12.22
CA ASN A 143 6.37 11.24 12.84
C ASN A 143 5.07 10.49 12.58
N GLY A 144 4.85 9.99 11.36
CA GLY A 144 3.71 9.13 11.03
C GLY A 144 3.66 7.86 11.89
N ILE A 145 4.81 7.24 12.17
CA ILE A 145 4.88 6.06 13.07
C ILE A 145 4.48 6.41 14.51
N LEU A 146 4.97 7.54 15.04
CA LEU A 146 4.61 8.00 16.39
C LEU A 146 3.13 8.39 16.47
N ASP A 147 2.59 9.00 15.42
CA ASP A 147 1.18 9.35 15.30
C ASP A 147 0.31 8.09 15.27
N ILE A 148 0.69 7.05 14.54
CA ILE A 148 -0.02 5.75 14.57
C ILE A 148 0.05 5.10 15.96
N ASN A 149 1.18 5.16 16.67
CA ASN A 149 1.27 4.68 18.06
C ASN A 149 0.21 5.35 18.96
N ALA A 150 0.07 6.67 18.87
CA ALA A 150 -0.93 7.42 19.63
C ALA A 150 -2.37 7.05 19.22
N LEU A 151 -2.62 6.86 17.92
CA LEU A 151 -3.92 6.44 17.41
C LEU A 151 -4.30 5.02 17.86
N ILE A 152 -3.35 4.08 17.94
CA ILE A 152 -3.60 2.75 18.49
C ILE A 152 -3.99 2.83 19.98
N GLN A 153 -3.37 3.71 20.77
CA GLN A 153 -3.75 3.92 22.17
C GLN A 153 -5.16 4.52 22.29
N ASN A 154 -5.49 5.51 21.47
CA ASN A 154 -6.86 6.03 21.41
C ASN A 154 -7.86 4.95 21.00
N LEU A 155 -7.51 4.09 20.04
CA LEU A 155 -8.39 3.02 19.59
C LEU A 155 -8.68 2.01 20.71
N LYS A 156 -7.67 1.63 21.48
CA LYS A 156 -7.83 0.80 22.69
C LYS A 156 -8.79 1.41 23.69
N TYR A 157 -8.61 2.71 23.97
CA TYR A 157 -9.51 3.45 24.86
C TYR A 157 -10.95 3.38 24.35
N VAL A 158 -11.17 3.79 23.09
CA VAL A 158 -12.49 3.84 22.47
C VAL A 158 -13.16 2.47 22.46
N MET A 159 -12.41 1.40 22.18
CA MET A 159 -12.92 0.03 22.22
C MET A 159 -13.34 -0.44 23.60
N ARG A 160 -12.60 -0.05 24.63
CA ARG A 160 -13.00 -0.33 26.02
C ARG A 160 -14.32 0.35 26.34
N GLU A 161 -14.48 1.63 25.98
CA GLU A 161 -15.73 2.37 26.23
C GLU A 161 -16.91 1.81 25.41
N MET A 162 -16.69 1.39 24.16
CA MET A 162 -17.70 0.70 23.35
C MET A 162 -18.14 -0.64 23.98
N SER A 163 -17.20 -1.37 24.58
CA SER A 163 -17.49 -2.65 25.26
C SER A 163 -18.33 -2.44 26.51
N VAL A 164 -18.04 -1.40 27.30
CA VAL A 164 -18.80 -1.04 28.50
C VAL A 164 -20.22 -0.59 28.16
N SER A 165 -20.39 0.16 27.06
CA SER A 165 -21.69 0.68 26.62
C SER A 165 -22.54 -0.33 25.85
N GLY A 166 -22.03 -1.52 25.53
CA GLY A 166 -22.77 -2.52 24.76
C GLY A 166 -22.92 -2.20 23.27
N HIS A 167 -22.22 -1.18 22.77
CA HIS A 167 -22.25 -0.73 21.36
C HIS A 167 -21.01 -1.19 20.58
N GLY A 168 -20.43 -2.33 20.94
CA GLY A 168 -19.24 -2.88 20.30
C GLY A 168 -19.45 -3.16 18.80
N LEU A 169 -18.47 -2.77 17.98
CA LEU A 169 -18.43 -3.13 16.58
C LEU A 169 -17.94 -4.58 16.40
N PRO A 170 -18.61 -5.43 15.61
CA PRO A 170 -18.29 -6.86 15.53
C PRO A 170 -16.85 -7.19 15.10
N PHE A 171 -16.21 -6.35 14.28
CA PHE A 171 -14.86 -6.62 13.77
C PHE A 171 -13.75 -6.04 14.65
N PHE A 172 -14.05 -5.07 15.52
CA PHE A 172 -13.09 -4.53 16.48
C PHE A 172 -12.96 -5.50 17.66
N THR A 173 -12.17 -6.55 17.44
CA THR A 173 -11.87 -7.56 18.46
C THR A 173 -10.54 -7.25 19.15
N ASN A 174 -10.35 -7.78 20.37
CA ASN A 174 -9.05 -7.73 21.03
C ASN A 174 -7.94 -8.41 20.20
N GLY A 175 -8.29 -9.43 19.43
CA GLY A 175 -7.40 -10.09 18.49
C GLY A 175 -6.91 -9.15 17.39
N LEU A 176 -7.82 -8.37 16.79
CA LEU A 176 -7.48 -7.38 15.78
C LEU A 176 -6.54 -6.30 16.34
N ILE A 177 -6.81 -5.79 17.55
CA ILE A 177 -5.96 -4.77 18.16
C ILE A 177 -4.55 -5.29 18.45
N SER A 178 -4.46 -6.49 19.02
CA SER A 178 -3.17 -7.15 19.27
C SER A 178 -2.39 -7.35 17.97
N PHE A 179 -3.08 -7.73 16.89
CA PHE A 179 -2.47 -7.85 15.57
C PHE A 179 -1.98 -6.50 15.02
N ILE A 180 -2.79 -5.44 15.08
CA ILE A 180 -2.43 -4.11 14.58
C ILE A 180 -1.23 -3.54 15.34
N GLU A 181 -1.13 -3.78 16.65
CA GLU A 181 0.06 -3.43 17.42
C GLU A 181 1.31 -4.13 16.90
N SER A 182 1.27 -5.44 16.70
CA SER A 182 2.40 -6.20 16.13
C SER A 182 2.72 -5.74 14.71
N TYR A 183 1.71 -5.47 13.88
CA TYR A 183 1.89 -5.00 12.51
C TYR A 183 2.52 -3.61 12.47
N HIS A 184 2.20 -2.76 13.44
CA HIS A 184 2.82 -1.45 13.57
C HIS A 184 4.25 -1.53 14.14
N LYS A 185 4.53 -2.42 15.09
CA LYS A 185 5.92 -2.73 15.51
C LYS A 185 6.76 -3.21 14.32
N TYR A 186 6.17 -4.00 13.43
CA TYR A 186 6.79 -4.38 12.17
C TYR A 186 7.14 -3.16 11.31
N LEU A 187 6.23 -2.20 11.14
CA LEU A 187 6.50 -0.97 10.40
C LEU A 187 7.68 -0.18 10.98
N SER A 188 7.75 -0.06 12.32
CA SER A 188 8.88 0.56 13.02
C SER A 188 10.20 -0.19 12.78
N ALA A 189 10.17 -1.52 12.80
CA ALA A 189 11.34 -2.34 12.51
C ALA A 189 11.79 -2.20 11.05
N ALA A 190 10.86 -2.16 10.10
CA ALA A 190 11.14 -1.96 8.67
C ALA A 190 11.78 -0.58 8.40
N MET A 191 11.37 0.47 9.12
CA MET A 191 12.01 1.78 9.06
C MET A 191 13.49 1.72 9.49
N LEU A 192 13.78 1.03 10.60
CA LEU A 192 15.16 0.86 11.08
C LEU A 192 16.01 0.07 10.10
N LEU A 193 15.44 -0.99 9.53
CA LEU A 193 16.11 -1.77 8.50
C LEU A 193 16.46 -0.91 7.29
N SER A 194 15.53 -0.08 6.81
CA SER A 194 15.85 0.85 5.72
C SER A 194 16.93 1.87 6.10
N ALA A 195 16.91 2.38 7.33
CA ALA A 195 17.99 3.26 7.80
C ALA A 195 19.34 2.54 7.79
N ALA A 196 19.40 1.30 8.29
CA ALA A 196 20.60 0.48 8.27
C ALA A 196 21.05 0.13 6.84
N GLN A 197 20.11 -0.14 5.94
CA GLN A 197 20.38 -0.40 4.52
C GLN A 197 21.09 0.78 3.87
N ASN A 198 20.52 1.97 4.05
CA ASN A 198 21.05 3.21 3.50
C ASN A 198 22.44 3.54 4.04
N GLU A 199 22.73 3.24 5.30
CA GLU A 199 24.06 3.40 5.86
C GLU A 199 25.05 2.35 5.35
N SER A 200 24.63 1.10 5.23
CA SER A 200 25.47 0.00 4.72
C SER A 200 25.84 0.17 3.25
N ALA A 201 24.95 0.71 2.43
CA ALA A 201 25.18 0.97 1.01
C ALA A 201 26.27 2.03 0.76
N LEU A 202 26.51 2.92 1.72
CA LEU A 202 27.56 3.93 1.62
C LEU A 202 28.95 3.36 1.95
N ASN A 203 29.02 2.29 2.74
CA ASN A 203 30.26 1.71 3.26
C ASN A 203 30.21 0.18 3.16
N GLU A 204 30.19 -0.35 1.94
CA GLU A 204 30.07 -1.80 1.68
C GLU A 204 31.19 -2.62 2.35
N ASN A 205 32.38 -2.06 2.57
CA ASN A 205 33.48 -2.79 3.22
C ASN A 205 33.46 -2.72 4.75
N ASP A 206 32.49 -2.01 5.34
CA ASP A 206 32.38 -1.89 6.80
C ASP A 206 31.54 -3.04 7.38
N SER A 207 32.22 -4.00 7.99
CA SER A 207 31.60 -5.17 8.63
C SER A 207 30.64 -4.79 9.75
N GLN A 208 30.87 -3.69 10.48
CA GLN A 208 29.96 -3.24 11.54
C GLN A 208 28.62 -2.75 10.97
N LYS A 209 28.64 -2.07 9.82
CA LYS A 209 27.41 -1.59 9.16
C LYS A 209 26.58 -2.73 8.58
N ARG A 210 27.22 -3.74 7.99
CA ARG A 210 26.52 -4.97 7.56
C ARG A 210 25.93 -5.75 8.73
N LEU A 211 26.67 -5.84 9.84
CA LEU A 211 26.17 -6.45 11.06
C LEU A 211 24.92 -5.72 11.58
N GLN A 212 24.93 -4.39 11.58
CA GLN A 212 23.76 -3.58 11.95
C GLN A 212 22.57 -3.85 11.03
N PHE A 213 22.79 -3.95 9.72
CA PHE A 213 21.75 -4.33 8.77
C PHE A 213 21.15 -5.70 9.10
N CYS A 214 21.98 -6.72 9.30
CA CYS A 214 21.52 -8.08 9.61
C CYS A 214 20.71 -8.13 10.91
N ARG A 215 21.15 -7.38 11.94
CA ARG A 215 20.42 -7.27 13.22
C ARG A 215 19.07 -6.59 13.07
N ALA A 216 18.97 -5.55 12.23
CA ALA A 216 17.72 -4.88 11.94
C ALA A 216 16.77 -5.79 11.14
N ALA A 217 17.29 -6.52 10.15
CA ALA A 217 16.50 -7.45 9.35
C ALA A 217 15.93 -8.60 10.18
N LEU A 218 16.74 -9.17 11.09
CA LEU A 218 16.28 -10.19 12.03
C LEU A 218 15.21 -9.65 12.99
N MET A 219 15.36 -8.40 13.43
CA MET A 219 14.34 -7.74 14.25
C MET A 219 13.01 -7.56 13.49
N THR A 220 13.06 -7.18 12.21
CA THR A 220 11.87 -7.11 11.33
C THR A 220 11.19 -8.48 11.18
N LEU A 221 11.97 -9.55 11.06
CA LEU A 221 11.43 -10.91 11.01
C LEU A 221 10.77 -11.33 12.33
N ASN A 222 11.33 -10.94 13.48
CA ASN A 222 10.77 -11.25 14.79
C ASN A 222 9.41 -10.55 14.98
N THR A 223 9.28 -9.28 14.59
CA THR A 223 8.00 -8.56 14.68
C THR A 223 6.94 -9.12 13.73
N LEU A 224 7.34 -9.62 12.54
CA LEU A 224 6.43 -10.37 11.67
C LEU A 224 6.01 -11.72 12.25
N SER A 225 6.87 -12.37 13.02
CA SER A 225 6.52 -13.60 13.73
C SER A 225 5.49 -13.33 14.83
N GLU A 226 5.55 -12.18 15.51
CA GLU A 226 4.47 -11.73 16.40
C GLU A 226 3.15 -11.53 15.63
N CYS A 227 3.19 -10.96 14.42
CA CYS A 227 2.02 -10.80 13.57
C CYS A 227 1.39 -12.16 13.23
N GLU A 228 2.20 -13.13 12.82
CA GLU A 228 1.76 -14.49 12.49
C GLU A 228 1.10 -15.19 13.68
N VAL A 229 1.67 -15.07 14.88
CA VAL A 229 1.05 -15.59 16.11
C VAL A 229 -0.31 -14.94 16.33
N ASN A 230 -0.45 -13.64 16.06
CA ASN A 230 -1.70 -12.92 16.25
C ASN A 230 -2.75 -13.18 15.16
N LEU A 231 -2.37 -13.65 13.97
CA LEU A 231 -3.31 -14.03 12.90
C LEU A 231 -4.35 -15.06 13.36
N ARG A 232 -3.98 -15.96 14.28
CA ARG A 232 -4.88 -17.02 14.77
C ARG A 232 -6.10 -16.48 15.53
N TYR A 233 -6.02 -15.25 16.04
CA TYR A 233 -7.07 -14.58 16.79
C TYR A 233 -7.94 -13.66 15.93
N LEU A 234 -7.64 -13.54 14.63
CA LEU A 234 -8.43 -12.75 13.69
C LEU A 234 -9.63 -13.54 13.19
N ASP A 235 -10.70 -12.84 12.84
CA ASP A 235 -11.83 -13.45 12.12
C ASP A 235 -11.41 -13.89 10.70
N ASP A 236 -12.26 -14.67 10.03
CA ASP A 236 -11.93 -15.22 8.71
C ASP A 236 -11.69 -14.15 7.64
N SER A 237 -12.43 -13.04 7.67
CA SER A 237 -12.30 -11.95 6.69
C SER A 237 -10.99 -11.17 6.88
N GLN A 238 -10.64 -10.88 8.12
CA GLN A 238 -9.38 -10.25 8.52
C GLN A 238 -8.20 -11.15 8.21
N ARG A 239 -8.31 -12.45 8.51
CA ARG A 239 -7.27 -13.44 8.25
C ARG A 239 -7.06 -13.66 6.76
N ALA A 240 -8.13 -13.72 5.97
CA ALA A 240 -8.05 -13.82 4.52
C ALA A 240 -7.29 -12.63 3.89
N PHE A 241 -7.42 -11.43 4.48
CA PHE A 241 -6.66 -10.26 4.08
C PHE A 241 -5.19 -10.34 4.52
N PHE A 242 -4.90 -10.53 5.81
CA PHE A 242 -3.54 -10.40 6.35
C PHE A 242 -2.65 -11.62 6.19
N ALA A 243 -3.18 -12.85 6.22
CA ALA A 243 -2.36 -14.06 6.18
C ALA A 243 -1.45 -14.15 4.94
N PRO A 244 -1.93 -13.96 3.69
CA PRO A 244 -1.05 -14.01 2.52
C PRO A 244 0.01 -12.89 2.52
N ILE A 245 -0.31 -11.72 3.10
CA ILE A 245 0.62 -10.60 3.22
C ILE A 245 1.75 -10.95 4.19
N VAL A 246 1.40 -11.42 5.40
CA VAL A 246 2.38 -11.77 6.43
C VAL A 246 3.28 -12.93 5.97
N ASP A 247 2.73 -13.95 5.30
CA ASP A 247 3.53 -15.06 4.77
C ASP A 247 4.56 -14.57 3.74
N MET A 248 4.14 -13.73 2.78
CA MET A 248 5.04 -13.19 1.78
C MET A 248 6.10 -12.25 2.35
N LEU A 249 5.74 -11.38 3.31
CA LEU A 249 6.70 -10.52 4.00
C LEU A 249 7.73 -11.37 4.77
N LYS A 250 7.30 -12.42 5.49
CA LYS A 250 8.22 -13.33 6.18
C LYS A 250 9.18 -14.01 5.22
N ARG A 251 8.71 -14.49 4.06
CA ARG A 251 9.57 -15.07 3.01
C ARG A 251 10.61 -14.07 2.51
N TYR A 252 10.19 -12.84 2.22
CA TYR A 252 11.10 -11.76 1.81
C TYR A 252 12.18 -11.52 2.86
N TYR A 253 11.80 -11.28 4.12
CA TYR A 253 12.76 -10.93 5.16
C TYR A 253 13.63 -12.10 5.61
N ASN A 254 13.12 -13.35 5.57
CA ASN A 254 13.98 -14.53 5.68
C ASN A 254 15.04 -14.51 4.58
N GLY A 255 14.62 -14.42 3.31
CA GLY A 255 15.55 -14.38 2.20
C GLY A 255 16.61 -13.28 2.34
N LEU A 256 16.20 -12.09 2.76
CA LEU A 256 17.08 -10.95 2.95
C LEU A 256 18.12 -11.16 4.07
N VAL A 257 17.70 -11.70 5.22
CA VAL A 257 18.60 -12.01 6.35
C VAL A 257 19.65 -13.03 5.93
N TYR A 258 19.22 -14.12 5.29
CA TYR A 258 20.12 -15.19 4.86
C TYR A 258 21.04 -14.77 3.72
N PHE A 259 20.56 -13.90 2.82
CA PHE A 259 21.37 -13.32 1.75
C PHE A 259 22.51 -12.46 2.31
N GLU A 260 22.22 -11.52 3.23
CA GLU A 260 23.28 -10.68 3.79
C GLU A 260 24.19 -11.44 4.76
N ALA A 261 23.68 -12.43 5.50
CA ALA A 261 24.52 -13.31 6.31
C ALA A 261 25.48 -14.14 5.45
N GLY A 262 25.03 -14.64 4.29
CA GLY A 262 25.90 -15.32 3.33
C GLY A 262 27.01 -14.42 2.80
N LYS A 263 26.68 -13.17 2.44
CA LYS A 263 27.65 -12.18 1.98
C LYS A 263 28.68 -11.81 3.04
N ASP A 264 28.24 -11.63 4.29
CA ASP A 264 29.14 -11.36 5.41
C ASP A 264 30.16 -12.50 5.62
N ARG A 265 29.72 -13.76 5.47
CA ARG A 265 30.61 -14.93 5.56
C ARG A 265 31.61 -15.00 4.41
N GLU A 266 31.19 -14.74 3.19
CA GLU A 266 32.10 -14.67 2.04
C GLU A 266 33.18 -13.59 2.23
N LEU A 267 32.80 -12.42 2.77
CA LEU A 267 33.75 -11.34 3.08
C LEU A 267 34.77 -11.74 4.16
N ASN A 268 34.35 -12.54 5.13
CA ASN A 268 35.22 -13.09 6.18
C ASN A 268 35.97 -14.36 5.72
N SER A 269 35.95 -14.68 4.41
CA SER A 269 36.60 -15.86 3.82
C SER A 269 36.03 -17.20 4.31
N ASP A 270 34.83 -17.23 4.89
CA ASP A 270 34.10 -18.42 5.31
C ASP A 270 33.13 -18.90 4.20
N HIS A 271 33.64 -19.13 2.99
CA HIS A 271 32.86 -19.44 1.79
C HIS A 271 31.92 -20.66 1.96
N GLY A 272 32.39 -21.72 2.62
CA GLY A 272 31.55 -22.92 2.86
C GLY A 272 30.32 -22.62 3.73
N ILE A 273 30.49 -21.74 4.73
CA ILE A 273 29.39 -21.28 5.59
C ILE A 273 28.47 -20.33 4.81
N GLY A 274 29.02 -19.42 4.00
CA GLY A 274 28.25 -18.51 3.16
C GLY A 274 27.27 -19.23 2.23
N ILE A 275 27.73 -20.30 1.58
CA ILE A 275 26.89 -21.19 0.76
C ILE A 275 25.73 -21.79 1.57
N CYS A 276 26.00 -22.24 2.80
CA CYS A 276 24.98 -22.79 3.69
C CYS A 276 23.87 -21.76 3.99
N PHE A 277 24.24 -20.50 4.26
CA PHE A 277 23.28 -19.41 4.45
C PHE A 277 22.43 -19.16 3.19
N TYR A 278 23.03 -19.09 2.00
CA TYR A 278 22.27 -18.88 0.76
C TYR A 278 21.24 -19.98 0.52
N ARG A 279 21.61 -21.25 0.70
CA ARG A 279 20.72 -22.40 0.52
C ARG A 279 19.55 -22.40 1.49
N GLU A 280 19.78 -22.03 2.74
CA GLU A 280 18.70 -21.91 3.72
C GLU A 280 17.75 -20.75 3.37
N GLY A 281 18.30 -19.63 2.88
CA GLY A 281 17.51 -18.54 2.31
C GLY A 281 16.59 -19.02 1.18
N ILE A 282 17.14 -19.76 0.20
CA ILE A 282 16.36 -20.35 -0.91
C ILE A 282 15.26 -21.27 -0.36
N ARG A 283 15.58 -22.13 0.61
CA ARG A 283 14.62 -23.05 1.22
C ARG A 283 13.44 -22.31 1.85
N LEU A 284 13.72 -21.19 2.52
CA LEU A 284 12.72 -20.37 3.21
C LEU A 284 11.91 -19.47 2.26
N THR A 285 12.48 -19.06 1.12
CA THR A 285 11.74 -18.31 0.09
C THR A 285 10.94 -19.22 -0.84
N ASN A 286 11.31 -20.49 -0.96
CA ASN A 286 10.70 -21.45 -1.89
C ASN A 286 9.18 -21.59 -1.73
N GLY A 287 8.46 -21.72 -2.85
CA GLY A 287 7.00 -21.85 -2.87
C GLY A 287 6.24 -20.52 -2.78
N TYR A 288 6.93 -19.38 -2.86
CA TYR A 288 6.30 -18.06 -2.88
C TYR A 288 5.33 -17.87 -4.06
N ASP A 289 5.58 -18.57 -5.17
CA ASP A 289 4.75 -18.61 -6.39
C ASP A 289 3.37 -19.21 -6.15
N ARG A 290 3.22 -20.01 -5.08
CA ARG A 290 1.94 -20.66 -4.69
C ARG A 290 1.10 -19.78 -3.78
N VAL A 291 1.65 -18.69 -3.26
CA VAL A 291 0.96 -17.79 -2.33
C VAL A 291 0.24 -16.71 -3.13
N SER A 292 -1.09 -16.73 -3.10
CA SER A 292 -1.91 -15.71 -3.74
C SER A 292 -1.91 -14.42 -2.90
N CYS A 293 -0.92 -13.54 -3.15
CA CYS A 293 -0.86 -12.22 -2.53
C CYS A 293 -1.45 -11.16 -3.49
N PRO A 294 -2.48 -10.40 -3.08
CA PRO A 294 -3.10 -9.38 -3.93
C PRO A 294 -2.22 -8.14 -4.13
N HIS A 295 -1.04 -8.08 -3.50
CA HIS A 295 -0.12 -6.95 -3.53
C HIS A 295 1.13 -7.27 -4.37
N PRO A 296 1.14 -6.90 -5.67
CA PRO A 296 2.18 -7.33 -6.60
C PRO A 296 3.56 -6.80 -6.24
N HIS A 297 3.65 -5.65 -5.59
CA HIS A 297 4.92 -5.09 -5.15
C HIS A 297 5.62 -5.98 -4.11
N ILE A 298 4.89 -6.65 -3.20
CA ILE A 298 5.47 -7.63 -2.27
C ILE A 298 5.96 -8.87 -3.03
N TYR A 299 5.12 -9.38 -3.93
CA TYR A 299 5.47 -10.54 -4.75
C TYR A 299 6.76 -10.31 -5.54
N THR A 300 6.89 -9.15 -6.18
CA THR A 300 8.10 -8.75 -6.92
C THR A 300 9.33 -8.75 -6.02
N GLN A 301 9.24 -8.19 -4.81
CA GLN A 301 10.37 -8.17 -3.87
C GLN A 301 10.80 -9.57 -3.43
N VAL A 302 9.84 -10.47 -3.14
CA VAL A 302 10.14 -11.88 -2.81
C VAL A 302 10.82 -12.59 -3.98
N LYS A 303 10.32 -12.39 -5.21
CA LYS A 303 10.93 -12.95 -6.42
C LYS A 303 12.36 -12.43 -6.63
N MET A 304 12.58 -11.12 -6.45
CA MET A 304 13.90 -10.52 -6.60
C MET A 304 14.90 -11.10 -5.60
N ILE A 305 14.54 -11.22 -4.32
CA ILE A 305 15.46 -11.80 -3.33
C ILE A 305 15.69 -13.29 -3.55
N SER A 306 14.68 -14.04 -3.99
CA SER A 306 14.83 -15.46 -4.35
C SER A 306 15.83 -15.64 -5.49
N ASN A 307 15.70 -14.85 -6.57
CA ASN A 307 16.64 -14.89 -7.69
C ASN A 307 18.06 -14.47 -7.27
N ALA A 308 18.17 -13.47 -6.39
CA ALA A 308 19.47 -13.01 -5.89
C ALA A 308 20.17 -14.09 -5.06
N LEU A 309 19.42 -14.83 -4.23
CA LEU A 309 19.93 -15.97 -3.47
C LEU A 309 20.41 -17.10 -4.38
N GLU A 310 19.62 -17.49 -5.38
CA GLU A 310 20.00 -18.53 -6.35
C GLU A 310 21.28 -18.16 -7.14
N ALA A 311 21.37 -16.90 -7.57
CA ALA A 311 22.56 -16.39 -8.26
C ALA A 311 23.79 -16.38 -7.33
N ALA A 312 23.62 -16.00 -6.07
CA ALA A 312 24.70 -15.98 -5.08
C ALA A 312 25.17 -17.39 -4.73
N ASP A 313 24.27 -18.35 -4.46
CA ASP A 313 24.61 -19.75 -4.20
C ASP A 313 25.36 -20.37 -5.38
N THR A 314 24.88 -20.14 -6.61
CA THR A 314 25.51 -20.67 -7.83
C THR A 314 26.94 -20.15 -7.97
N ARG A 315 27.15 -18.84 -7.80
CA ARG A 315 28.49 -18.23 -7.86
C ARG A 315 29.38 -18.76 -6.75
N ALA A 316 28.93 -18.68 -5.50
CA ALA A 316 29.69 -19.09 -4.31
C ALA A 316 30.08 -20.56 -4.38
N THR A 317 29.18 -21.44 -4.81
CA THR A 317 29.45 -22.88 -5.00
C THR A 317 30.53 -23.12 -6.06
N ASN A 318 30.47 -22.41 -7.19
CA ASN A 318 31.46 -22.53 -8.26
C ASN A 318 32.84 -22.04 -7.81
N ASP A 319 32.89 -20.90 -7.12
CA ASP A 319 34.14 -20.32 -6.61
C ASP A 319 34.73 -21.20 -5.50
N ASN A 320 33.90 -21.68 -4.57
CA ASN A 320 34.35 -22.63 -3.55
C ASN A 320 34.89 -23.92 -4.17
N LYS A 321 34.25 -24.47 -5.20
CA LYS A 321 34.76 -25.67 -5.88
C LYS A 321 36.09 -25.43 -6.60
N ARG A 322 36.29 -24.24 -7.18
CA ARG A 322 37.45 -23.94 -8.04
C ARG A 322 38.64 -23.35 -7.28
N LEU A 323 38.39 -22.56 -6.24
CA LEU A 323 39.38 -21.69 -5.60
C LEU A 323 39.62 -22.06 -4.13
N TYR A 324 38.55 -22.26 -3.35
CA TYR A 324 38.68 -22.29 -1.89
C TYR A 324 38.63 -23.71 -1.28
N SER A 325 37.91 -24.64 -1.92
CA SER A 325 37.70 -26.02 -1.50
C SER A 325 37.28 -26.20 -0.03
N GLN A 326 36.51 -25.26 0.51
CA GLN A 326 36.03 -25.33 1.88
C GLN A 326 34.85 -26.30 2.02
N SER A 327 34.79 -27.00 3.16
CA SER A 327 33.65 -27.84 3.50
C SER A 327 32.38 -26.99 3.69
N ILE A 328 31.26 -27.46 3.14
CA ILE A 328 29.95 -26.83 3.33
C ILE A 328 29.26 -27.56 4.50
N PRO A 329 28.96 -26.89 5.62
CA PRO A 329 28.26 -27.50 6.73
C PRO A 329 26.90 -28.06 6.31
N HIS A 330 26.52 -29.22 6.88
CA HIS A 330 25.20 -29.80 6.67
C HIS A 330 24.10 -28.97 7.34
N ASP A 331 24.38 -28.47 8.55
CA ASP A 331 23.43 -27.69 9.34
C ASP A 331 23.80 -26.20 9.27
N ILE A 332 22.77 -25.35 9.28
CA ILE A 332 22.95 -23.90 9.32
C ILE A 332 23.64 -23.49 10.63
N PRO A 333 24.81 -22.82 10.57
CA PRO A 333 25.40 -22.24 11.77
C PRO A 333 24.47 -21.16 12.35
N PRO A 334 24.41 -21.02 13.68
CA PRO A 334 23.62 -19.96 14.29
C PRO A 334 24.13 -18.58 13.84
N PHE A 335 23.22 -17.62 13.74
CA PHE A 335 23.60 -16.23 13.55
C PHE A 335 24.54 -15.80 14.69
N GLN A 336 25.68 -15.20 14.36
CA GLN A 336 26.64 -14.70 15.34
C GLN A 336 26.23 -13.33 15.94
N PHE A 337 24.98 -12.92 15.71
CA PHE A 337 24.45 -11.65 16.16
C PHE A 337 23.08 -11.83 16.81
N ALA A 338 22.89 -11.12 17.93
CA ALA A 338 21.59 -10.97 18.54
C ALA A 338 20.75 -9.93 17.78
N PRO A 339 19.43 -10.08 17.71
CA PRO A 339 18.55 -9.09 17.09
C PRO A 339 18.67 -7.74 17.78
N TYR A 340 18.45 -6.67 17.01
CA TYR A 340 18.36 -5.32 17.55
C TYR A 340 17.13 -5.20 18.48
N LYS A 341 17.23 -4.40 19.55
CA LYS A 341 16.04 -4.03 20.33
C LYS A 341 15.40 -2.80 19.68
N LEU A 342 14.09 -2.81 19.49
CA LEU A 342 13.38 -1.62 19.00
C LEU A 342 13.72 -0.43 19.92
N PRO A 343 14.28 0.67 19.40
CA PRO A 343 14.48 1.88 20.18
C PRO A 343 13.14 2.33 20.76
N GLU A 344 13.15 2.65 22.05
CA GLU A 344 11.96 3.10 22.77
C GLU A 344 11.33 4.34 22.11
N GLN A 345 12.17 5.19 21.52
CA GLN A 345 11.78 6.39 20.77
C GLN A 345 10.89 6.13 19.54
N LEU A 346 10.91 4.91 18.97
CA LEU A 346 10.02 4.53 17.87
C LEU A 346 8.75 3.82 18.36
N SER A 347 8.69 3.48 19.64
CA SER A 347 7.50 2.95 20.31
C SER A 347 6.71 4.02 21.07
N GLU A 348 7.28 5.21 21.27
CA GLU A 348 6.57 6.29 21.96
C GLU A 348 5.39 6.82 21.12
N PRO A 349 4.22 7.05 21.74
CA PRO A 349 3.12 7.73 21.08
C PRO A 349 3.37 9.23 20.96
N SER A 350 2.95 9.81 19.84
CA SER A 350 2.95 11.25 19.63
C SER A 350 2.00 11.95 20.61
N LYS A 351 2.53 12.91 21.39
CA LYS A 351 1.75 13.71 22.34
C LYS A 351 0.62 14.51 21.68
N ARG A 352 0.78 14.89 20.41
CA ARG A 352 -0.22 15.65 19.64
C ARG A 352 -1.53 14.88 19.49
N LEU A 353 -1.43 13.57 19.24
CA LEU A 353 -2.57 12.74 18.88
C LEU A 353 -3.05 11.85 20.04
N LEU A 354 -2.53 12.01 21.26
CA LEU A 354 -3.08 11.34 22.46
C LEU A 354 -4.35 12.04 22.95
N ILE A 355 -5.38 12.00 22.10
CA ILE A 355 -6.62 12.75 22.26
C ILE A 355 -7.41 12.22 23.46
N PHE A 356 -7.52 10.91 23.65
CA PHE A 356 -8.43 10.32 24.65
C PHE A 356 -7.78 9.97 26.00
N GLU A 357 -6.45 10.12 26.13
CA GLU A 357 -5.68 9.65 27.29
C GLU A 357 -5.91 10.47 28.58
N GLN A 358 -6.39 11.73 28.47
CA GLN A 358 -6.67 12.61 29.61
C GLN A 358 -7.77 12.10 30.57
N PHE A 359 -8.48 11.02 30.25
CA PHE A 359 -9.48 10.41 31.13
C PHE A 359 -8.93 9.31 32.05
N ILE A 360 -7.68 8.86 31.84
CA ILE A 360 -7.10 7.72 32.59
C ILE A 360 -6.38 8.19 33.86
N TYR A 361 -5.94 9.45 33.92
CA TYR A 361 -5.38 10.06 35.12
C TYR A 361 -6.03 11.43 35.35
N PRO A 362 -6.61 11.72 36.53
CA PRO A 362 -6.96 13.09 36.90
C PRO A 362 -5.66 13.85 37.18
N SER A 363 -4.95 14.24 36.13
CA SER A 363 -3.76 15.09 36.23
C SER A 363 -4.21 16.54 36.35
N SER A 364 -4.01 17.11 37.54
CA SER A 364 -4.26 18.48 37.97
C SER A 364 -3.45 19.57 37.22
N VAL A 365 -2.94 19.30 36.02
CA VAL A 365 -2.03 20.22 35.31
C VAL A 365 -2.24 20.16 33.79
N LEU A 366 -3.28 20.86 33.29
CA LEU A 366 -3.29 21.46 31.94
C LEU A 366 -4.50 22.43 31.75
N PRO A 367 -4.45 23.67 32.28
CA PRO A 367 -5.57 24.60 32.12
C PRO A 367 -5.63 25.34 30.76
N GLN A 368 -4.59 25.34 29.93
CA GLN A 368 -4.52 26.34 28.84
C GLN A 368 -5.09 25.91 27.48
N GLN A 369 -5.11 24.63 27.12
CA GLN A 369 -5.65 24.22 25.80
C GLN A 369 -7.17 23.95 25.84
N GLN A 370 -7.71 23.53 26.99
CA GLN A 370 -9.16 23.39 27.19
C GLN A 370 -9.87 24.74 27.37
N GLN A 371 -9.21 25.76 27.94
CA GLN A 371 -9.80 27.11 28.05
C GLN A 371 -9.96 27.82 26.71
N GLN A 372 -9.07 27.59 25.73
CA GLN A 372 -9.26 28.15 24.38
C GLN A 372 -10.40 27.47 23.61
N LEU A 373 -10.65 26.18 23.84
CA LEU A 373 -11.80 25.47 23.25
C LEU A 373 -13.11 25.79 23.97
N GLN A 374 -13.14 25.89 25.30
CA GLN A 374 -14.36 26.34 26.01
C GLN A 374 -14.75 27.78 25.65
N ASN A 375 -13.79 28.67 25.42
CA ASN A 375 -14.08 30.04 25.00
C ASN A 375 -14.62 30.17 23.55
N LEU A 376 -14.47 29.15 22.70
CA LEU A 376 -15.09 29.09 21.37
C LEU A 376 -16.56 28.62 21.42
N TYR A 377 -17.00 28.02 22.53
CA TYR A 377 -18.33 27.40 22.65
C TYR A 377 -19.19 27.96 23.80
N SER A 378 -18.73 29.01 24.49
CA SER A 378 -19.55 29.77 25.44
C SER A 378 -20.67 30.52 24.71
N SER A 379 -21.92 30.17 25.00
CA SER A 379 -23.10 30.95 24.58
C SER A 379 -22.97 32.41 25.05
N PRO A 380 -23.53 33.42 24.34
CA PRO A 380 -23.42 34.80 24.77
C PRO A 380 -24.07 34.98 26.14
N PRO A 381 -23.49 35.80 27.04
CA PRO A 381 -23.99 35.96 28.38
C PRO A 381 -25.41 36.55 28.34
N GLY A 382 -26.35 35.84 28.94
CA GLY A 382 -27.67 36.34 29.26
C GLY A 382 -27.55 37.63 30.07
N SER A 383 -28.05 38.71 29.50
CA SER A 383 -28.19 40.02 30.13
C SER A 383 -29.20 39.92 31.27
N GLY A 384 -28.70 39.89 32.50
CA GLY A 384 -29.50 39.98 33.71
C GLY A 384 -29.04 41.14 34.60
N SER A 385 -29.64 42.31 34.43
CA SER A 385 -29.94 43.22 35.55
C SER A 385 -31.03 44.20 35.16
N GLY A 386 -32.08 44.21 35.98
CA GLY A 386 -33.40 44.80 35.76
C GLY A 386 -33.47 46.28 35.40
N GLN A 387 -34.50 46.60 34.63
CA GLN A 387 -35.44 47.69 34.92
C GLN A 387 -36.75 47.34 34.22
N SER A 388 -37.81 47.18 35.00
CA SER A 388 -39.18 46.91 34.56
C SER A 388 -39.84 48.16 33.97
N PRO A 389 -40.48 48.09 32.80
CA PRO A 389 -41.49 49.06 32.36
C PRO A 389 -42.91 48.47 32.49
N PRO A 390 -43.95 49.32 32.40
CA PRO A 390 -45.17 49.17 33.17
C PRO A 390 -46.19 48.18 32.61
N VAL A 391 -46.97 47.61 33.53
CA VAL A 391 -48.20 46.87 33.28
C VAL A 391 -49.21 47.77 32.56
N PHE A 392 -49.62 47.35 31.37
CA PHE A 392 -50.83 47.84 30.72
C PHE A 392 -51.70 46.64 30.33
N SER A 393 -52.75 46.43 31.11
CA SER A 393 -53.83 45.50 30.80
C SER A 393 -54.89 46.23 29.96
N PRO A 394 -55.33 45.69 28.81
CA PRO A 394 -56.62 46.06 28.26
C PRO A 394 -57.68 44.95 28.51
N PRO A 395 -58.96 45.34 28.59
CA PRO A 395 -60.01 44.55 29.22
C PRO A 395 -60.66 43.51 28.30
N PHE A 396 -61.17 42.46 28.94
CA PHE A 396 -62.16 41.52 28.42
C PHE A 396 -63.44 42.26 27.98
N ILE A 397 -63.77 42.21 26.69
CA ILE A 397 -65.14 42.35 26.17
C ILE A 397 -65.30 41.37 25.00
N SER A 398 -66.13 40.34 25.20
CA SER A 398 -66.86 39.65 24.12
C SER A 398 -68.16 40.41 23.88
N PRO A 399 -68.66 40.56 22.62
CA PRO A 399 -69.52 39.51 22.07
C PRO A 399 -69.54 39.34 20.53
N GLN A 400 -69.94 38.13 20.12
CA GLN A 400 -70.80 37.74 18.97
C GLN A 400 -70.47 38.05 17.48
N LEU A 401 -70.64 36.96 16.71
CA LEU A 401 -71.06 36.81 15.29
C LEU A 401 -70.09 37.15 14.13
N GLY A 402 -69.81 36.12 13.31
CA GLY A 402 -69.50 36.27 11.88
C GLY A 402 -68.36 35.40 11.33
N THR A 403 -68.69 34.25 10.73
CA THR A 403 -67.91 33.51 9.71
C THR A 403 -67.59 34.41 8.50
N PRO A 404 -66.47 34.29 7.75
CA PRO A 404 -66.14 33.10 6.92
C PRO A 404 -64.63 32.77 6.78
N GLY A 405 -64.34 31.60 6.19
CA GLY A 405 -63.02 30.96 6.13
C GLY A 405 -61.98 31.55 5.15
N PRO A 406 -60.76 30.95 5.11
CA PRO A 406 -59.63 31.45 4.32
C PRO A 406 -59.69 31.04 2.83
N PRO A 407 -59.13 31.86 1.91
CA PRO A 407 -59.21 31.65 0.48
C PRO A 407 -58.25 30.57 -0.04
N ILE A 408 -58.80 29.70 -0.88
CA ILE A 408 -58.11 28.74 -1.75
C ILE A 408 -57.59 29.47 -2.98
N PHE A 409 -56.33 29.24 -3.35
CA PHE A 409 -55.73 29.74 -4.58
C PHE A 409 -55.53 28.58 -5.57
N THR A 410 -56.33 28.55 -6.63
CA THR A 410 -56.19 27.68 -7.81
C THR A 410 -55.74 28.52 -9.02
N PRO A 411 -54.76 28.06 -9.82
CA PRO A 411 -54.47 28.68 -11.12
C PRO A 411 -55.47 28.20 -12.21
N PRO A 412 -55.69 28.99 -13.27
CA PRO A 412 -56.79 28.82 -14.22
C PRO A 412 -56.51 27.79 -15.33
N GLY A 413 -57.55 27.01 -15.68
CA GLY A 413 -57.67 26.29 -16.96
C GLY A 413 -58.10 27.23 -18.10
N SER A 414 -57.82 26.93 -19.37
CA SER A 414 -58.58 26.01 -20.22
C SER A 414 -57.92 25.98 -21.61
N THR A 415 -57.93 24.89 -22.39
CA THR A 415 -59.04 24.58 -23.31
C THR A 415 -58.81 23.25 -24.03
N GLY A 416 -59.90 22.45 -24.11
CA GLY A 416 -60.29 21.45 -25.14
C GLY A 416 -59.35 20.30 -25.53
N SER A 417 -59.78 19.07 -25.81
CA SER A 417 -61.13 18.52 -26.04
C SER A 417 -61.04 16.99 -26.22
N SER A 418 -61.97 16.25 -25.57
CA SER A 418 -62.64 14.97 -25.94
C SER A 418 -61.88 13.93 -26.78
N SER A 419 -61.71 12.68 -26.36
CA SER A 419 -62.71 11.58 -26.25
C SER A 419 -61.88 10.30 -25.99
N GLY A 420 -62.19 9.29 -25.18
CA GLY A 420 -63.44 8.58 -24.93
C GLY A 420 -63.25 7.11 -25.37
N ALA A 421 -62.83 6.21 -24.46
CA ALA A 421 -63.12 4.75 -24.47
C ALA A 421 -62.24 3.97 -23.46
N THR A 422 -62.86 3.44 -22.41
CA THR A 422 -62.56 2.14 -21.76
C THR A 422 -63.11 0.99 -22.65
N PRO A 423 -62.92 -0.32 -22.36
CA PRO A 423 -62.12 -1.02 -21.33
C PRO A 423 -61.31 -2.23 -21.89
N LEU A 424 -60.49 -2.91 -21.07
CA LEU A 424 -60.55 -4.37 -20.82
C LEU A 424 -59.31 -4.89 -20.07
N GLN A 425 -59.56 -5.62 -18.97
CA GLN A 425 -58.66 -6.62 -18.39
C GLN A 425 -58.44 -7.79 -19.37
N PRO A 426 -57.41 -8.63 -19.14
CA PRO A 426 -57.79 -9.96 -18.64
C PRO A 426 -56.87 -10.57 -17.57
N GLN A 427 -57.52 -11.48 -16.86
CA GLN A 427 -57.09 -12.39 -15.80
C GLN A 427 -56.26 -13.60 -16.31
N THR A 428 -55.40 -14.10 -15.40
CA THR A 428 -55.01 -15.50 -15.10
C THR A 428 -54.83 -16.55 -16.21
N GLN A 429 -53.71 -17.28 -16.16
CA GLN A 429 -53.73 -18.76 -16.19
C GLN A 429 -52.42 -19.38 -15.67
N SER A 430 -52.59 -20.27 -14.69
CA SER A 430 -51.66 -21.26 -14.13
C SER A 430 -51.59 -22.51 -15.01
N PHE A 431 -50.45 -23.21 -15.09
CA PHE A 431 -50.41 -24.68 -15.22
C PHE A 431 -49.05 -25.26 -14.79
N SER A 432 -49.12 -26.32 -13.98
CA SER A 432 -48.10 -27.37 -13.79
C SER A 432 -48.61 -28.66 -14.44
N PRO A 433 -47.75 -29.59 -14.86
CA PRO A 433 -47.71 -30.88 -14.12
C PRO A 433 -46.32 -31.58 -14.09
N GLN A 434 -46.17 -32.53 -13.16
CA GLN A 434 -45.07 -33.49 -12.94
C GLN A 434 -45.55 -34.94 -13.29
N PRO A 435 -44.79 -36.05 -13.11
CA PRO A 435 -43.48 -36.51 -13.61
C PRO A 435 -43.59 -37.94 -14.27
N PRO A 436 -42.49 -38.68 -14.60
CA PRO A 436 -42.15 -39.85 -13.75
C PRO A 436 -40.66 -40.31 -13.64
N PHE A 437 -40.36 -40.89 -12.46
CA PHE A 437 -39.48 -42.05 -12.10
C PHE A 437 -37.92 -42.04 -12.17
N SER A 438 -37.33 -42.33 -11.00
CA SER A 438 -35.93 -42.67 -10.64
C SER A 438 -35.56 -44.14 -10.98
N PRO A 439 -34.30 -44.64 -10.78
CA PRO A 439 -33.86 -45.08 -9.42
C PRO A 439 -32.29 -45.00 -9.22
N PRO A 440 -31.61 -45.67 -8.24
CA PRO A 440 -30.81 -44.96 -7.22
C PRO A 440 -29.36 -45.51 -7.00
N ILE A 441 -28.35 -44.71 -6.62
CA ILE A 441 -27.15 -45.27 -5.97
C ILE A 441 -26.63 -44.40 -4.82
N THR A 442 -26.33 -45.14 -3.76
CA THR A 442 -25.78 -44.93 -2.42
C THR A 442 -24.56 -44.01 -2.31
N GLY A 443 -24.42 -43.41 -1.11
CA GLY A 443 -23.40 -42.42 -0.80
C GLY A 443 -22.02 -42.94 -0.45
N SER A 444 -21.12 -41.97 -0.24
CA SER A 444 -19.90 -42.12 0.55
C SER A 444 -19.31 -40.75 0.84
N SER A 445 -19.02 -40.54 2.12
CA SER A 445 -18.35 -39.38 2.74
C SER A 445 -16.99 -39.05 2.11
N PRO A 446 -16.53 -37.78 2.16
CA PRO A 446 -15.17 -37.44 1.76
C PRO A 446 -14.14 -37.84 2.83
N PRO A 447 -12.95 -38.36 2.46
CA PRO A 447 -11.95 -38.85 3.41
C PRO A 447 -11.12 -37.69 4.00
N PRO A 448 -10.63 -37.84 5.24
CA PRO A 448 -9.64 -36.94 5.82
C PRO A 448 -8.23 -37.36 5.40
N PHE A 449 -7.45 -36.44 4.82
CA PHE A 449 -6.01 -36.63 4.65
C PHE A 449 -5.29 -36.32 5.96
N GLY A 450 -4.94 -37.38 6.69
CA GLY A 450 -3.92 -37.36 7.74
C GLY A 450 -2.58 -37.81 7.15
N PHE A 451 -1.53 -36.99 7.30
CA PHE A 451 -0.16 -37.42 7.07
C PHE A 451 0.41 -37.96 8.39
N GLN A 452 0.55 -39.28 8.48
CA GLN A 452 1.42 -39.92 9.46
C GLN A 452 2.80 -40.14 8.86
N ALA A 453 3.81 -39.82 9.66
CA ALA A 453 5.21 -40.09 9.41
C ALA A 453 5.49 -41.60 9.39
N THR A 454 6.34 -42.04 8.47
CA THR A 454 6.99 -43.35 8.59
C THR A 454 8.49 -43.22 8.33
N VAL A 455 9.22 -43.59 9.37
CA VAL A 455 10.65 -43.87 9.45
C VAL A 455 10.95 -45.20 8.75
N ASN A 456 12.07 -45.29 8.04
CA ASN A 456 12.91 -46.48 7.73
C ASN A 456 14.10 -45.93 6.90
N GLN A 457 15.38 -45.96 7.27
CA GLN A 457 16.29 -46.94 7.88
C GLN A 457 16.64 -48.16 6.99
N PHE A 458 17.96 -48.29 6.74
CA PHE A 458 18.72 -49.34 6.03
C PHE A 458 18.55 -49.38 4.50
N GLY A 459 19.56 -49.68 3.69
CA GLY A 459 20.89 -50.23 3.90
C GLY A 459 21.46 -50.62 2.52
N SER A 460 22.78 -50.69 2.44
CA SER A 460 23.62 -51.03 1.29
C SER A 460 23.37 -52.44 0.70
N ASN A 461 23.28 -52.55 -0.63
CA ASN A 461 24.03 -53.54 -1.42
C ASN A 461 24.07 -53.15 -2.92
N PRO A 462 25.11 -53.56 -3.68
CA PRO A 462 25.36 -53.20 -5.06
C PRO A 462 24.77 -54.23 -6.05
N ASP A 463 24.97 -53.96 -7.34
CA ASP A 463 24.61 -54.76 -8.51
C ASP A 463 23.20 -54.56 -9.08
N LEU A 464 23.14 -53.89 -10.24
CA LEU A 464 22.33 -54.22 -11.42
C LEU A 464 22.68 -53.21 -12.56
N PRO A 465 22.36 -53.49 -13.84
CA PRO A 465 23.31 -53.38 -14.94
C PRO A 465 23.14 -52.14 -15.81
N TYR A 466 24.20 -51.88 -16.57
CA TYR A 466 24.37 -50.85 -17.58
C TYR A 466 23.22 -50.82 -18.61
N ILE A 467 22.49 -49.70 -18.69
CA ILE A 467 21.52 -49.40 -19.76
C ILE A 467 22.17 -48.36 -20.68
N PRO A 468 22.39 -48.64 -21.98
CA PRO A 468 22.92 -47.65 -22.91
C PRO A 468 21.85 -46.61 -23.25
N SER A 469 22.16 -45.35 -22.98
CA SER A 469 21.34 -44.19 -23.32
C SER A 469 21.32 -43.99 -24.84
N MET A 470 20.17 -44.21 -25.47
CA MET A 470 19.91 -43.82 -26.85
C MET A 470 19.53 -42.33 -26.88
N ILE A 471 20.50 -41.50 -27.22
CA ILE A 471 20.33 -40.07 -27.51
C ILE A 471 19.75 -39.96 -28.93
N PRO A 472 18.59 -39.30 -29.16
CA PRO A 472 18.14 -38.99 -30.51
C PRO A 472 19.07 -37.92 -31.14
N PRO A 473 19.38 -38.03 -32.44
CA PRO A 473 20.33 -37.13 -33.09
C PRO A 473 19.76 -35.70 -33.21
N VAL A 474 20.62 -34.74 -32.87
CA VAL A 474 20.44 -33.31 -33.10
C VAL A 474 20.48 -33.04 -34.61
N PRO A 475 19.49 -32.34 -35.21
CA PRO A 475 19.57 -31.97 -36.62
C PRO A 475 20.64 -30.89 -36.81
N SER A 476 21.56 -31.14 -37.75
CA SER A 476 22.57 -30.19 -38.20
C SER A 476 21.94 -28.95 -38.86
N PRO A 477 22.58 -27.76 -38.81
CA PRO A 477 22.05 -26.58 -39.47
C PRO A 477 22.20 -26.71 -41.00
N PRO A 478 21.18 -26.32 -41.80
CA PRO A 478 21.35 -26.21 -43.24
C PRO A 478 22.29 -25.05 -43.55
N GLY A 479 23.19 -25.33 -44.50
CA GLY A 479 24.17 -24.39 -45.01
C GLY A 479 23.57 -23.14 -45.65
N SER A 480 24.44 -22.15 -45.71
CA SER A 480 24.31 -20.86 -46.39
C SER A 480 23.73 -20.96 -47.79
N THR A 481 22.58 -20.35 -48.00
CA THR A 481 22.17 -19.85 -49.32
C THR A 481 21.55 -18.47 -49.15
N ASN A 482 22.13 -17.51 -49.88
CA ASN A 482 21.75 -16.10 -49.96
C ASN A 482 20.23 -15.92 -50.04
N SER A 483 19.65 -15.25 -49.05
CA SER A 483 18.31 -14.64 -49.13
C SER A 483 18.46 -13.12 -49.19
N PRO A 484 17.72 -12.43 -50.08
CA PRO A 484 17.86 -10.99 -50.26
C PRO A 484 17.34 -10.26 -49.02
N TYR A 485 18.07 -9.24 -48.61
CA TYR A 485 17.64 -8.25 -47.62
C TYR A 485 16.23 -7.75 -47.97
N ILE A 486 15.23 -8.10 -47.16
CA ILE A 486 14.00 -7.33 -47.07
C ILE A 486 14.39 -6.04 -46.34
N GLN A 487 14.67 -4.98 -47.09
CA GLN A 487 14.68 -3.62 -46.55
C GLN A 487 13.28 -3.34 -46.03
N GLN A 488 13.12 -3.35 -44.71
CA GLN A 488 12.00 -2.68 -44.08
C GLN A 488 12.03 -1.21 -44.50
N PRO A 489 10.89 -0.63 -44.92
CA PRO A 489 10.83 0.78 -45.26
C PRO A 489 11.31 1.61 -44.06
N PRO A 490 12.07 2.70 -44.27
CA PRO A 490 12.49 3.56 -43.17
C PRO A 490 11.23 4.09 -42.48
N ILE A 491 11.04 3.69 -41.22
CA ILE A 491 10.03 4.29 -40.35
C ILE A 491 10.38 5.77 -40.26
N GLN A 492 9.58 6.64 -40.88
CA GLN A 492 9.67 8.07 -40.69
C GLN A 492 9.35 8.38 -39.22
N GLN A 493 10.38 8.39 -38.38
CA GLN A 493 10.28 8.93 -37.03
C GLN A 493 10.09 10.43 -37.18
N GLN A 494 8.88 10.93 -36.88
CA GLN A 494 8.73 12.35 -36.63
C GLN A 494 9.68 12.75 -35.49
N PRO A 495 10.35 13.91 -35.57
CA PRO A 495 11.27 14.34 -34.54
C PRO A 495 10.53 14.45 -33.19
N ILE A 496 11.03 13.78 -32.16
CA ILE A 496 10.42 13.73 -30.82
C ILE A 496 10.17 15.13 -30.24
N GLN A 497 11.00 16.12 -30.60
CA GLN A 497 10.79 17.53 -30.29
C GLN A 497 9.41 18.04 -30.73
N PHE A 498 8.92 17.61 -31.90
CA PHE A 498 7.60 17.95 -32.40
C PHE A 498 6.49 17.28 -31.59
N GLN A 499 6.70 16.02 -31.16
CA GLN A 499 5.77 15.31 -30.30
C GLN A 499 5.67 15.96 -28.92
N LEU A 500 6.80 16.32 -28.30
CA LEU A 500 6.84 17.02 -27.02
C LEU A 500 6.15 18.39 -27.09
N GLN A 501 6.35 19.12 -28.19
CA GLN A 501 5.67 20.38 -28.45
C GLN A 501 4.15 20.22 -28.65
N GLN A 502 3.71 19.19 -29.38
CA GLN A 502 2.27 18.88 -29.50
C GLN A 502 1.65 18.52 -28.15
N LEU A 503 2.34 17.71 -27.33
CA LEU A 503 1.84 17.31 -26.02
C LEU A 503 1.76 18.51 -25.05
N GLN A 504 2.70 19.44 -25.17
CA GLN A 504 2.69 20.69 -24.41
C GLN A 504 1.54 21.61 -24.84
N GLN A 505 1.31 21.76 -26.15
CA GLN A 505 0.20 22.56 -26.69
C GLN A 505 -1.17 21.98 -26.34
N ALA A 506 -1.28 20.66 -26.24
CA ALA A 506 -2.49 19.97 -25.82
C ALA A 506 -2.72 19.97 -24.30
N GLY A 507 -1.81 20.55 -23.51
CA GLY A 507 -1.94 20.62 -22.05
C GLY A 507 -1.79 19.26 -21.35
N TYR A 508 -1.25 18.23 -22.01
CA TYR A 508 -1.05 16.92 -21.38
C TYR A 508 0.04 16.96 -20.32
N LEU A 509 1.10 17.75 -20.56
CA LEU A 509 2.27 17.80 -19.68
C LEU A 509 1.99 18.49 -18.33
N THR A 510 0.93 19.30 -18.23
CA THR A 510 0.50 19.86 -16.93
C THR A 510 -0.28 18.85 -16.09
N GLN A 511 -1.00 17.92 -16.73
CA GLN A 511 -1.73 16.86 -16.04
C GLN A 511 -0.84 15.66 -15.70
N PHE A 512 0.20 15.42 -16.51
CA PHE A 512 1.13 14.30 -16.38
C PHE A 512 2.59 14.79 -16.49
N PRO A 513 3.12 15.51 -15.48
CA PRO A 513 4.47 16.09 -15.55
C PRO A 513 5.57 15.03 -15.70
N LEU A 514 5.36 13.83 -15.14
CA LEU A 514 6.30 12.71 -15.26
C LEU A 514 6.49 12.24 -16.71
N LEU A 515 5.47 12.38 -17.57
CA LEU A 515 5.58 12.00 -18.99
C LEU A 515 6.61 12.87 -19.72
N ALA A 516 6.68 14.17 -19.42
CA ALA A 516 7.66 15.06 -20.02
C ALA A 516 9.09 14.60 -19.70
N MET A 517 9.34 14.23 -18.45
CA MET A 517 10.62 13.72 -17.99
C MET A 517 10.98 12.41 -18.68
N VAL A 518 10.03 11.47 -18.77
CA VAL A 518 10.23 10.17 -19.43
C VAL A 518 10.60 10.34 -20.91
N LEU A 519 9.87 11.20 -21.63
CA LEU A 519 10.15 11.44 -23.05
C LEU A 519 11.49 12.16 -23.27
N GLN A 520 11.86 13.07 -22.37
CA GLN A 520 13.17 13.72 -22.43
C GLN A 520 14.30 12.72 -22.12
N LEU A 521 14.15 11.90 -21.08
CA LEU A 521 15.12 10.86 -20.72
C LEU A 521 15.34 9.90 -21.90
N ARG A 522 14.27 9.44 -22.56
CA ARG A 522 14.38 8.63 -23.79
C ARG A 522 15.24 9.32 -24.85
N VAL A 523 15.05 10.62 -25.11
CA VAL A 523 15.83 11.36 -26.12
C VAL A 523 17.30 11.36 -25.75
N ASP A 524 17.61 11.69 -24.50
CA ASP A 524 18.98 11.80 -24.00
C ASP A 524 19.70 10.44 -24.07
N LEU A 525 19.02 9.36 -23.68
CA LEU A 525 19.53 7.99 -23.78
C LEU A 525 19.76 7.56 -25.23
N GLY A 526 18.88 7.95 -26.15
CA GLY A 526 19.05 7.66 -27.58
C GLY A 526 20.23 8.40 -28.21
N VAL A 527 20.57 9.60 -27.72
CA VAL A 527 21.80 10.33 -28.11
C VAL A 527 23.01 9.62 -27.53
N ARG A 528 22.98 9.35 -26.22
CA ARG A 528 24.07 8.69 -25.49
C ARG A 528 24.42 7.32 -26.06
N ALA A 529 23.41 6.50 -26.38
CA ALA A 529 23.59 5.19 -27.00
C ALA A 529 24.32 5.30 -28.37
N ARG A 530 23.98 6.31 -29.18
CA ARG A 530 24.66 6.56 -30.47
C ARG A 530 26.11 6.98 -30.30
N GLU A 531 26.43 7.72 -29.24
CA GLU A 531 27.80 8.14 -28.93
C GLU A 531 28.66 7.01 -28.34
N ILE A 532 28.06 6.11 -27.57
CA ILE A 532 28.74 4.96 -26.95
C ILE A 532 29.01 3.87 -28.00
N ARG A 533 28.04 3.56 -28.87
CA ARG A 533 28.13 2.46 -29.85
C ARG A 533 29.46 2.36 -30.62
N PRO A 534 30.03 3.44 -31.23
CA PRO A 534 31.27 3.33 -31.98
C PRO A 534 32.51 3.09 -31.11
N LYS A 535 32.41 3.23 -29.78
CA LYS A 535 33.50 3.06 -28.82
C LYS A 535 33.55 1.65 -28.21
N LEU A 536 32.53 0.83 -28.45
CA LEU A 536 32.41 -0.51 -27.87
C LEU A 536 33.32 -1.52 -28.57
N GLN A 537 33.86 -2.46 -27.80
CA GLN A 537 34.54 -3.62 -28.36
C GLN A 537 33.54 -4.54 -29.11
N PRO A 538 33.97 -5.26 -30.15
CA PRO A 538 33.10 -6.14 -30.93
C PRO A 538 32.35 -7.19 -30.09
N SER A 539 32.98 -7.70 -29.03
CA SER A 539 32.40 -8.68 -28.09
C SER A 539 31.21 -8.13 -27.29
N VAL A 540 31.17 -6.81 -27.07
CA VAL A 540 30.13 -6.12 -26.29
C VAL A 540 29.03 -5.54 -27.20
N GLN A 541 29.37 -5.30 -28.47
CA GLN A 541 28.49 -4.68 -29.45
C GLN A 541 27.23 -5.51 -29.73
N ALA A 542 27.30 -6.85 -29.72
CA ALA A 542 26.13 -7.72 -29.88
C ALA A 542 25.11 -7.56 -28.75
N LYS A 543 25.57 -7.46 -27.49
CA LYS A 543 24.71 -7.25 -26.32
C LYS A 543 24.12 -5.84 -26.34
N PHE A 544 24.90 -4.84 -26.74
CA PHE A 544 24.42 -3.47 -26.95
C PHE A 544 23.33 -3.40 -28.03
N ASP A 545 23.54 -4.02 -29.19
CA ASP A 545 22.57 -3.98 -30.29
C ASP A 545 21.26 -4.70 -29.90
N GLN A 546 21.34 -5.78 -29.12
CA GLN A 546 20.15 -6.43 -28.54
C GLN A 546 19.38 -5.49 -27.60
N GLN A 547 20.06 -4.82 -26.67
CA GLN A 547 19.43 -3.86 -25.76
C GLN A 547 18.88 -2.64 -26.50
N MET A 548 19.56 -2.21 -27.56
CA MET A 548 19.09 -1.12 -28.42
C MET A 548 17.80 -1.49 -29.16
N GLN A 549 17.62 -2.76 -29.58
CA GLN A 549 16.35 -3.23 -30.15
C GLN A 549 15.21 -3.16 -29.12
N ILE A 550 15.47 -3.56 -27.88
CA ILE A 550 14.48 -3.48 -26.79
C ILE A 550 14.13 -2.02 -26.49
N PHE A 551 15.13 -1.14 -26.42
CA PHE A 551 14.94 0.31 -26.26
C PHE A 551 14.08 0.90 -27.38
N MET A 552 14.32 0.51 -28.64
CA MET A 552 13.53 0.96 -29.79
C MET A 552 12.09 0.44 -29.75
N GLN A 553 11.88 -0.79 -29.28
CA GLN A 553 10.55 -1.35 -29.09
C GLN A 553 9.79 -0.60 -27.98
N ALA A 554 10.42 -0.34 -26.85
CA ALA A 554 9.84 0.43 -25.76
C ALA A 554 9.48 1.87 -26.20
N ALA A 555 10.37 2.52 -26.96
CA ALA A 555 10.12 3.84 -27.54
C ALA A 555 8.91 3.86 -28.49
N SER A 556 8.59 2.74 -29.14
CA SER A 556 7.38 2.61 -29.97
C SER A 556 6.10 2.49 -29.11
N CYS A 557 6.21 1.89 -27.92
CA CYS A 557 5.11 1.74 -26.97
C CYS A 557 4.72 3.08 -26.28
N ASP A 558 5.61 4.08 -26.25
CA ASP A 558 5.27 5.42 -25.73
C ASP A 558 4.04 6.03 -26.43
N SER A 559 3.83 5.70 -27.72
CA SER A 559 2.64 6.13 -28.48
C SER A 559 1.33 5.60 -27.87
N GLN A 560 1.37 4.46 -27.19
CA GLN A 560 0.22 3.88 -26.49
C GLN A 560 -0.11 4.67 -25.22
N ILE A 561 0.92 5.18 -24.52
CA ILE A 561 0.75 6.05 -23.34
C ILE A 561 0.09 7.37 -23.77
N VAL A 562 0.58 7.97 -24.85
CA VAL A 562 -0.02 9.19 -25.42
C VAL A 562 -1.46 8.93 -25.87
N SER A 563 -1.74 7.79 -26.52
CA SER A 563 -3.08 7.40 -26.94
C SER A 563 -4.01 7.11 -25.75
N ALA A 564 -3.48 6.59 -24.64
CA ALA A 564 -4.23 6.40 -23.40
C ALA A 564 -4.60 7.75 -22.77
N ILE A 565 -3.67 8.70 -22.73
CA ILE A 565 -3.95 10.06 -22.25
C ILE A 565 -5.02 10.75 -23.11
N ALA A 566 -4.90 10.66 -24.44
CA ALA A 566 -5.89 11.24 -25.35
C ALA A 566 -7.28 10.64 -25.13
N ARG A 567 -7.39 9.32 -24.97
CA ARG A 567 -8.66 8.63 -24.66
C ARG A 567 -9.23 9.02 -23.30
N LEU A 568 -8.37 9.14 -22.28
CA LEU A 568 -8.77 9.59 -20.95
C LEU A 568 -9.38 10.99 -20.99
N GLN A 569 -8.79 11.91 -21.75
CA GLN A 569 -9.36 13.25 -21.91
C GLN A 569 -10.65 13.27 -22.74
N GLN A 570 -10.75 12.46 -23.78
CA GLN A 570 -11.97 12.36 -24.61
C GLN A 570 -13.15 11.75 -23.85
N SER A 571 -12.91 10.94 -22.82
CA SER A 571 -13.97 10.29 -22.05
C SER A 571 -14.76 11.23 -21.11
N GLY A 572 -14.31 12.47 -20.92
CA GLY A 572 -15.01 13.43 -20.04
C GLY A 572 -15.19 12.89 -18.60
N PRO A 573 -16.25 13.29 -17.87
CA PRO A 573 -16.46 12.85 -16.48
C PRO A 573 -16.84 11.37 -16.33
N ASN A 574 -17.14 10.65 -17.42
CA ASN A 574 -17.43 9.22 -17.42
C ASN A 574 -16.30 8.46 -18.12
N PRO A 575 -15.22 8.09 -17.41
CA PRO A 575 -14.10 7.40 -18.01
C PRO A 575 -14.56 6.11 -18.69
N ALA A 576 -14.05 5.86 -19.91
CA ALA A 576 -14.24 4.58 -20.57
C ALA A 576 -13.77 3.46 -19.65
N ALA A 577 -14.58 2.39 -19.51
CA ALA A 577 -14.37 1.34 -18.51
C ALA A 577 -12.90 0.87 -18.44
N GLY A 578 -12.25 1.13 -17.31
CA GLY A 578 -10.89 0.67 -17.01
C GLY A 578 -9.77 1.69 -17.26
N LEU A 579 -10.02 2.83 -17.93
CA LEU A 579 -8.99 3.84 -18.16
C LEU A 579 -9.11 4.97 -17.13
N THR A 580 -8.25 4.96 -16.11
CA THR A 580 -8.21 5.98 -15.05
C THR A 580 -6.91 6.77 -15.11
N LYS A 581 -6.87 7.97 -14.50
CA LYS A 581 -5.62 8.73 -14.33
C LYS A 581 -4.53 7.86 -13.69
N GLN A 582 -4.88 7.06 -12.68
CA GLN A 582 -3.95 6.15 -12.00
C GLN A 582 -3.39 5.06 -12.93
N SER A 583 -4.21 4.52 -13.84
CA SER A 583 -3.74 3.55 -14.84
C SER A 583 -2.73 4.17 -15.81
N VAL A 584 -2.94 5.42 -16.21
CA VAL A 584 -2.03 6.18 -17.07
C VAL A 584 -0.74 6.53 -16.32
N ASP A 585 -0.84 6.99 -15.07
CA ASP A 585 0.30 7.26 -14.20
C ASP A 585 1.15 5.98 -14.01
N SER A 586 0.51 4.82 -13.88
CA SER A 586 1.20 3.53 -13.79
C SER A 586 1.96 3.18 -15.08
N LEU A 587 1.38 3.44 -16.26
CA LEU A 587 2.06 3.21 -17.55
C LEU A 587 3.27 4.13 -17.70
N ILE A 588 3.13 5.40 -17.32
CA ILE A 588 4.24 6.37 -17.31
C ILE A 588 5.33 5.92 -16.35
N GLY A 589 4.98 5.43 -15.16
CA GLY A 589 5.92 4.89 -14.18
C GLY A 589 6.70 3.68 -14.70
N GLN A 590 6.04 2.74 -15.39
CA GLN A 590 6.72 1.60 -16.00
C GLN A 590 7.71 2.03 -17.09
N ALA A 591 7.34 3.01 -17.93
CA ALA A 591 8.24 3.57 -18.92
C ALA A 591 9.45 4.26 -18.27
N ALA A 592 9.23 5.01 -17.17
CA ALA A 592 10.32 5.62 -16.41
C ALA A 592 11.31 4.59 -15.87
N CYS A 593 10.81 3.51 -15.24
CA CYS A 593 11.66 2.42 -14.74
C CYS A 593 12.48 1.78 -15.87
N PHE A 594 11.85 1.48 -17.01
CA PHE A 594 12.54 0.92 -18.16
C PHE A 594 13.69 1.80 -18.67
N TYR A 595 13.44 3.12 -18.84
CA TYR A 595 14.49 4.02 -19.33
C TYR A 595 15.62 4.20 -18.32
N HIS A 596 15.34 4.15 -17.01
CA HIS A 596 16.38 4.13 -16.00
C HIS A 596 17.23 2.86 -16.05
N GLU A 597 16.62 1.68 -16.20
CA GLU A 597 17.36 0.42 -16.38
C GLU A 597 18.25 0.45 -17.64
N PHE A 598 17.77 1.09 -18.71
CA PHE A 598 18.58 1.27 -19.92
C PHE A 598 19.74 2.26 -19.72
N ASP A 599 19.55 3.32 -18.92
CA ASP A 599 20.63 4.24 -18.55
C ASP A 599 21.73 3.53 -17.74
N ASP A 600 21.34 2.75 -16.73
CA ASP A 600 22.26 1.92 -15.93
C ASP A 600 23.02 0.93 -16.83
N PHE A 601 22.33 0.36 -17.82
CA PHE A 601 22.98 -0.47 -18.84
C PHE A 601 24.02 0.32 -19.63
N LEU A 602 23.71 1.53 -20.11
CA LEU A 602 24.67 2.38 -20.83
C LEU A 602 25.87 2.80 -19.95
N ASP A 603 25.65 3.04 -18.65
CA ASP A 603 26.70 3.29 -17.66
C ASP A 603 27.65 2.09 -17.54
N SER A 604 27.11 0.86 -17.54
CA SER A 604 27.91 -0.36 -17.42
C SER A 604 28.85 -0.65 -18.61
N LEU A 605 28.69 0.10 -19.71
CA LEU A 605 29.47 -0.07 -20.94
C LEU A 605 30.63 0.94 -21.08
N GLN A 606 30.70 1.94 -20.20
CA GLN A 606 31.80 2.91 -20.12
C GLN A 606 32.91 2.38 -19.22
#